data_AF-A0A974BJP2-F1
#
_entry.id   AF-A0A974BJP2-F1
#
_cell.length_a   1.000
_cell.length_b   1.000
_cell.length_c   1.000
_cell.angle_alpha   90.00
_cell.angle_beta   90.00
_cell.angle_gamma   90.00
#
_symmetry.space_group_name_H-M   'P 1'
#
loop_
_entity.id
_entity.type
_entity.pdbx_description
1 polymer ?
#
loop_
_entity_poly.entity_id
_entity_poly.type
_entity_poly.pdbx_seq_one_letter_code
_entity_poly.pdbx_strand_id
1 'polypeptide(L)'
;MGGTMKNKLLMILFIILLVLTSCTSNNNEITVNSENETEVIKNENEEIHEDESIEETVVDPENKEQQKEELKEGSEEQTEEDDEEKDATQDEKSIKDNTEESNKKEEADQSENKQDENIEQGVALKIQGLIENEISFNLNELKEMNNLIFEADFYSLNSFGTTGYTHFKGVNLWKLLEASEISHEAAAITVIAQDGYKMTFTVEQVKKQDYIDETNPDVKYPMIIAWEEKGVEYDPEEGSPFKLVVGQKEAGDVNKPNWVSNIDRIVIE
;
A
#
# COMPACT_ATOMS: atom_id res chain seq x y z
N MET A 1 -37.18 19.28 11.09
CA MET A 1 -37.83 19.31 9.76
C MET A 1 -36.84 19.97 8.80
N GLY A 2 -36.00 19.26 8.04
CA GLY A 2 -36.23 18.01 7.30
C GLY A 2 -36.40 18.34 5.83
N GLY A 3 -35.34 18.84 5.17
CA GLY A 3 -35.46 19.52 3.87
C GLY A 3 -34.30 19.40 2.89
N THR A 4 -33.34 18.50 3.08
CA THR A 4 -32.20 18.37 2.14
C THR A 4 -31.81 16.94 1.77
N MET A 5 -32.34 15.91 2.44
CA MET A 5 -32.02 14.50 2.10
C MET A 5 -32.82 13.93 0.92
N LYS A 6 -33.92 14.57 0.48
CA LYS A 6 -34.79 14.02 -0.58
C LYS A 6 -34.22 14.18 -2.00
N ASN A 7 -33.23 15.05 -2.20
CA ASN A 7 -32.68 15.29 -3.55
C ASN A 7 -31.45 14.44 -3.89
N LYS A 8 -30.73 13.91 -2.88
CA LYS A 8 -29.59 13.01 -3.12
C LYS A 8 -30.02 11.55 -3.36
N LEU A 9 -31.16 11.12 -2.78
CA LEU A 9 -31.73 9.78 -3.00
C LEU A 9 -32.42 9.63 -4.36
N LEU A 10 -32.87 10.73 -4.99
CA LEU A 10 -33.54 10.70 -6.29
C LEU A 10 -32.55 10.59 -7.47
N MET A 11 -31.28 10.99 -7.28
CA MET A 11 -30.28 10.98 -8.36
C MET A 11 -29.57 9.62 -8.52
N ILE A 12 -29.56 8.79 -7.48
CA ILE A 12 -28.99 7.43 -7.54
C ILE A 12 -29.96 6.45 -8.25
N LEU A 13 -31.26 6.77 -8.32
CA LEU A 13 -32.25 5.95 -9.02
C LEU A 13 -32.26 6.13 -10.55
N PHE A 14 -31.57 7.14 -11.10
CA PHE A 14 -31.61 7.44 -12.54
C PHE A 14 -30.50 6.79 -13.37
N ILE A 15 -29.50 6.16 -12.74
CA ILE A 15 -28.37 5.50 -13.44
C ILE A 15 -28.68 4.03 -13.78
N ILE A 16 -29.76 3.45 -13.22
CA ILE A 16 -30.12 2.03 -13.42
C ILE A 16 -31.01 1.80 -14.66
N LEU A 17 -31.36 2.83 -15.43
CA LEU A 17 -32.31 2.72 -16.56
C LEU A 17 -31.72 2.92 -17.97
N LEU A 18 -30.40 2.88 -18.14
CA LEU A 18 -29.74 3.05 -19.44
C LEU A 18 -28.93 1.81 -19.90
N VAL A 19 -29.51 0.62 -19.79
CA VAL A 19 -28.93 -0.57 -20.43
C VAL A 19 -30.00 -1.47 -21.06
N LEU A 20 -30.78 -0.99 -22.04
CA LEU A 20 -31.53 -1.87 -22.97
C LEU A 20 -31.94 -1.15 -24.28
N THR A 21 -31.02 -0.96 -25.22
CA THR A 21 -31.30 -0.76 -26.68
C THR A 21 -29.94 -0.73 -27.40
N SER A 22 -29.60 -1.43 -28.47
CA SER A 22 -30.15 -2.57 -29.21
C SER A 22 -29.00 -3.11 -30.06
N CYS A 23 -28.72 -4.40 -29.99
CA CYS A 23 -28.11 -5.10 -31.11
C CYS A 23 -29.14 -5.21 -32.22
N THR A 24 -28.81 -4.81 -33.43
CA THR A 24 -29.47 -5.32 -34.63
C THR A 24 -28.43 -5.42 -35.74
N SER A 25 -28.06 -6.66 -36.03
CA SER A 25 -27.39 -7.08 -37.24
C SER A 25 -28.28 -6.78 -38.44
N ASN A 26 -27.70 -6.26 -39.52
CA ASN A 26 -28.17 -6.55 -40.86
C ASN A 26 -26.99 -6.70 -41.80
N ASN A 27 -26.84 -7.92 -42.29
CA ASN A 27 -26.05 -8.26 -43.47
C ASN A 27 -26.64 -7.52 -44.67
N ASN A 28 -25.80 -6.96 -45.52
CA ASN A 28 -26.06 -6.95 -46.95
C ASN A 28 -24.75 -7.06 -47.72
N GLU A 29 -24.69 -8.11 -48.52
CA GLU A 29 -23.67 -8.40 -49.50
C GLU A 29 -23.74 -7.44 -50.71
N ILE A 30 -22.54 -7.14 -51.21
CA ILE A 30 -22.13 -7.05 -52.62
C ILE A 30 -22.80 -5.97 -53.49
N THR A 31 -21.98 -5.01 -53.94
CA THR A 31 -21.82 -4.75 -55.38
C THR A 31 -20.37 -4.33 -55.69
N VAL A 32 -19.74 -5.11 -56.56
CA VAL A 32 -18.45 -4.87 -57.21
C VAL A 32 -18.68 -4.04 -58.48
N ASN A 33 -17.83 -3.04 -58.71
CA ASN A 33 -17.25 -2.59 -60.00
C ASN A 33 -16.36 -1.37 -59.70
N SER A 34 -15.04 -1.48 -59.81
CA SER A 34 -14.22 -1.40 -61.03
C SER A 34 -14.24 -0.02 -61.67
N GLU A 35 -13.14 0.73 -61.49
CA GLU A 35 -12.38 1.30 -62.59
C GLU A 35 -10.99 1.71 -62.09
N ASN A 36 -9.98 1.36 -62.91
CA ASN A 36 -8.57 1.60 -62.75
C ASN A 36 -8.24 3.09 -62.82
N GLU A 37 -7.18 3.51 -62.12
CA GLU A 37 -6.11 4.23 -62.81
C GLU A 37 -4.77 3.99 -62.09
N THR A 38 -3.82 3.51 -62.88
CA THR A 38 -2.42 3.29 -62.54
C THR A 38 -1.66 4.49 -63.08
N GLU A 39 -0.80 5.11 -62.28
CA GLU A 39 0.37 5.80 -62.85
C GLU A 39 1.64 5.48 -62.06
N VAL A 40 2.64 5.10 -62.84
CA VAL A 40 3.96 4.61 -62.49
C VAL A 40 4.95 5.66 -62.96
N ILE A 41 5.81 6.19 -62.08
CA ILE A 41 7.18 6.69 -62.37
C ILE A 41 7.93 6.57 -61.02
N LYS A 42 8.81 5.60 -60.71
CA LYS A 42 10.10 5.14 -61.26
C LYS A 42 11.26 6.15 -61.24
N ASN A 43 12.35 5.67 -60.61
CA ASN A 43 13.78 5.97 -60.80
C ASN A 43 14.37 7.06 -59.89
N GLU A 44 15.21 6.70 -58.91
CA GLU A 44 16.61 6.19 -58.94
C GLU A 44 17.57 7.36 -58.72
N ASN A 45 18.33 7.32 -57.62
CA ASN A 45 19.78 7.39 -57.70
C ASN A 45 20.43 6.91 -56.40
N GLU A 46 21.33 5.94 -56.58
CA GLU A 46 22.37 5.49 -55.66
C GLU A 46 23.35 6.63 -55.35
N GLU A 47 23.99 6.59 -54.18
CA GLU A 47 25.46 6.57 -54.17
C GLU A 47 25.98 5.94 -52.86
N ILE A 48 26.85 4.97 -53.09
CA ILE A 48 27.62 4.18 -52.14
C ILE A 48 28.89 4.97 -51.80
N HIS A 49 29.35 4.90 -50.55
CA HIS A 49 30.77 5.08 -50.24
C HIS A 49 31.19 4.05 -49.19
N GLU A 50 31.97 3.06 -49.64
CA GLU A 50 32.86 2.20 -48.85
C GLU A 50 34.31 2.73 -48.95
N ASP A 51 35.19 2.07 -48.19
CA ASP A 51 36.65 2.22 -48.00
C ASP A 51 37.12 3.22 -46.94
N GLU A 52 38.02 2.90 -46.00
CA GLU A 52 38.83 1.69 -45.74
C GLU A 52 39.51 1.88 -44.36
N SER A 53 39.72 0.78 -43.60
CA SER A 53 41.00 0.34 -42.97
C SER A 53 41.79 1.34 -42.05
N ILE A 54 42.49 1.06 -40.94
CA ILE A 54 42.97 -0.07 -40.11
C ILE A 54 43.55 0.61 -38.83
N GLU A 55 43.40 0.03 -37.62
CA GLU A 55 44.57 -0.30 -36.75
C GLU A 55 44.13 -1.11 -35.52
N GLU A 56 44.66 -2.34 -35.46
CA GLU A 56 44.73 -3.18 -34.26
C GLU A 56 45.65 -2.54 -33.22
N THR A 57 45.26 -2.57 -31.95
CA THR A 57 46.22 -2.82 -30.88
C THR A 57 45.65 -3.81 -29.88
N VAL A 58 46.22 -5.00 -29.94
CA VAL A 58 46.24 -6.06 -28.95
C VAL A 58 47.02 -5.59 -27.73
N VAL A 59 46.44 -5.65 -26.52
CA VAL A 59 47.18 -6.02 -25.29
C VAL A 59 46.22 -6.74 -24.34
N ASP A 60 46.53 -8.01 -24.05
CA ASP A 60 45.91 -8.92 -23.08
C ASP A 60 46.61 -8.74 -21.68
N PRO A 61 46.32 -9.53 -20.63
CA PRO A 61 45.91 -9.02 -19.32
C PRO A 61 47.00 -9.24 -18.25
N GLU A 62 46.96 -8.52 -17.13
CA GLU A 62 47.52 -8.93 -15.82
C GLU A 62 47.51 -7.70 -14.92
N ASN A 63 46.69 -7.71 -13.86
CA ASN A 63 47.22 -7.83 -12.50
C ASN A 63 46.08 -7.77 -11.48
N LYS A 64 45.79 -8.93 -10.88
CA LYS A 64 45.13 -9.05 -9.58
C LYS A 64 46.21 -8.84 -8.53
N GLU A 65 46.03 -7.88 -7.62
CA GLU A 65 46.44 -8.00 -6.22
C GLU A 65 45.83 -6.83 -5.43
N GLN A 66 44.83 -7.15 -4.61
CA GLN A 66 44.95 -7.22 -3.15
C GLN A 66 44.94 -5.84 -2.48
N GLN A 67 43.83 -5.52 -1.82
CA GLN A 67 43.87 -5.08 -0.43
C GLN A 67 42.61 -5.56 0.29
N LYS A 68 42.81 -6.69 0.97
CA LYS A 68 41.99 -7.24 2.03
C LYS A 68 42.64 -6.72 3.31
N GLU A 69 42.07 -5.74 3.98
CA GLU A 69 42.46 -5.44 5.35
C GLU A 69 41.69 -6.33 6.31
N GLU A 70 42.48 -7.01 7.14
CA GLU A 70 42.11 -8.01 8.10
C GLU A 70 41.42 -7.39 9.32
N LEU A 71 40.28 -7.98 9.69
CA LEU A 71 39.89 -8.09 11.09
C LEU A 71 40.60 -9.31 11.69
N LYS A 72 41.44 -9.05 12.67
CA LYS A 72 42.03 -9.97 13.65
C LYS A 72 42.26 -9.14 14.92
N GLU A 73 42.14 -9.60 16.15
CA GLU A 73 41.78 -10.85 16.81
C GLU A 73 41.98 -10.53 18.31
N GLY A 74 41.30 -11.23 19.22
CA GLY A 74 41.61 -11.19 20.67
C GLY A 74 40.38 -10.85 21.51
N SER A 75 39.66 -11.81 22.10
CA SER A 75 40.02 -12.75 23.17
C SER A 75 39.66 -12.20 24.57
N GLU A 76 39.27 -13.13 25.43
CA GLU A 76 39.15 -13.06 26.90
C GLU A 76 37.85 -12.50 27.50
N GLU A 77 36.92 -13.43 27.74
CA GLU A 77 36.66 -14.01 29.07
C GLU A 77 36.79 -13.05 30.27
N GLN A 78 35.65 -12.73 30.89
CA GLN A 78 35.55 -12.68 32.35
C GLN A 78 34.09 -12.89 32.80
N THR A 79 33.86 -14.08 33.33
CA THR A 79 32.94 -14.39 34.43
C THR A 79 33.29 -13.62 35.69
N GLU A 80 32.24 -13.33 36.48
CA GLU A 80 32.13 -13.19 37.95
C GLU A 80 31.02 -12.17 38.22
N GLU A 81 30.11 -12.29 39.18
CA GLU A 81 29.60 -13.33 40.07
C GLU A 81 28.44 -12.63 40.83
N ASP A 82 27.76 -13.39 41.69
CA ASP A 82 26.80 -13.00 42.72
C ASP A 82 25.34 -12.78 42.27
N ASP A 83 24.42 -13.75 42.45
CA ASP A 83 23.99 -14.57 43.59
C ASP A 83 22.69 -14.09 44.23
N GLU A 84 21.82 -15.10 44.44
CA GLU A 84 20.78 -15.25 45.45
C GLU A 84 19.61 -14.23 45.45
N GLU A 85 18.34 -14.59 45.55
CA GLU A 85 17.74 -15.68 46.32
C GLU A 85 16.30 -15.92 45.81
N LYS A 86 15.97 -17.17 45.52
CA LYS A 86 14.59 -17.69 45.49
C LYS A 86 14.57 -18.89 46.43
N ASP A 87 13.82 -18.82 47.53
CA ASP A 87 13.05 -19.99 47.95
C ASP A 87 11.83 -19.59 48.77
N ALA A 88 10.79 -20.39 48.58
CA ALA A 88 9.49 -20.36 49.20
C ALA A 88 9.52 -21.01 50.59
N THR A 89 8.60 -20.65 51.49
CA THR A 89 7.76 -21.66 52.15
C THR A 89 6.51 -21.05 52.82
N GLN A 90 5.59 -21.97 53.11
CA GLN A 90 4.18 -21.86 53.39
C GLN A 90 3.82 -21.49 54.85
N ASP A 91 2.52 -21.22 55.01
CA ASP A 91 1.59 -21.82 55.99
C ASP A 91 0.97 -20.97 57.13
N GLU A 92 -0.36 -21.11 57.14
CA GLU A 92 -1.34 -21.11 58.25
C GLU A 92 -1.73 -19.83 59.04
N LYS A 93 -2.99 -19.42 58.76
CA LYS A 93 -4.16 -19.46 59.67
C LYS A 93 -4.33 -18.35 60.72
N SER A 94 -5.39 -17.55 60.55
CA SER A 94 -6.38 -17.33 61.61
C SER A 94 -7.73 -16.81 61.09
N ILE A 95 -8.77 -17.33 61.76
CA ILE A 95 -10.22 -17.20 61.58
C ILE A 95 -10.75 -16.07 62.49
N LYS A 96 -11.94 -15.54 62.13
CA LYS A 96 -13.02 -14.91 62.95
C LYS A 96 -13.35 -13.50 62.48
N ASP A 97 -14.59 -13.04 62.42
CA ASP A 97 -15.93 -13.58 62.69
C ASP A 97 -16.94 -12.55 62.15
N ASN A 98 -18.16 -13.03 61.84
CA ASN A 98 -19.46 -12.34 61.97
C ASN A 98 -19.82 -11.18 61.02
N THR A 99 -21.07 -10.97 60.58
CA THR A 99 -22.37 -11.67 60.73
C THR A 99 -23.43 -10.84 59.97
N GLU A 100 -24.42 -11.54 59.38
CA GLU A 100 -25.80 -11.11 59.01
C GLU A 100 -25.99 -9.94 58.01
N GLU A 101 -27.07 -9.85 57.22
CA GLU A 101 -28.13 -10.75 56.74
C GLU A 101 -29.03 -9.86 55.85
N SER A 102 -29.77 -10.50 54.94
CA SER A 102 -31.12 -10.10 54.48
C SER A 102 -31.25 -9.53 53.05
N ASN A 103 -31.71 -10.43 52.17
CA ASN A 103 -32.91 -10.35 51.30
C ASN A 103 -32.98 -9.19 50.27
N LYS A 104 -33.35 -9.37 49.00
CA LYS A 104 -34.42 -10.19 48.42
C LYS A 104 -34.37 -10.12 46.87
N LYS A 105 -34.46 -11.28 46.22
CA LYS A 105 -35.22 -11.67 45.01
C LYS A 105 -35.58 -10.60 43.95
N GLU A 106 -35.16 -10.80 42.70
CA GLU A 106 -36.06 -10.96 41.54
C GLU A 106 -35.35 -11.56 40.31
N GLU A 107 -36.14 -12.23 39.48
CA GLU A 107 -35.80 -13.22 38.44
C GLU A 107 -35.64 -12.63 37.03
N ALA A 108 -34.95 -13.38 36.16
CA ALA A 108 -34.94 -13.38 34.69
C ALA A 108 -34.36 -12.12 34.00
N ASP A 109 -33.37 -12.21 33.11
CA ASP A 109 -33.41 -12.96 31.86
C ASP A 109 -31.98 -13.19 31.32
N GLN A 110 -31.76 -14.34 30.67
CA GLN A 110 -30.56 -14.63 29.91
C GLN A 110 -30.69 -14.03 28.51
N SER A 111 -29.78 -13.15 28.12
CA SER A 111 -29.35 -13.10 26.73
C SER A 111 -27.90 -12.66 26.64
N GLU A 112 -27.14 -13.55 26.01
CA GLU A 112 -25.74 -13.51 25.66
C GLU A 112 -25.28 -12.26 24.89
N ASN A 113 -24.06 -11.82 25.22
CA ASN A 113 -22.95 -11.62 24.27
C ASN A 113 -23.02 -10.43 23.29
N LYS A 114 -22.20 -9.41 23.59
CA LYS A 114 -21.02 -8.96 22.83
C LYS A 114 -20.80 -7.49 23.12
N GLN A 115 -19.77 -7.19 23.91
CA GLN A 115 -19.21 -5.85 23.95
C GLN A 115 -17.70 -5.96 24.18
N ASP A 116 -17.04 -6.63 23.22
CA ASP A 116 -15.67 -6.26 22.86
C ASP A 116 -15.79 -5.10 21.87
N GLU A 117 -15.99 -3.90 22.41
CA GLU A 117 -15.83 -2.66 21.66
C GLU A 117 -14.83 -1.79 22.43
N ASN A 118 -13.93 -1.19 21.65
CA ASN A 118 -13.21 0.05 21.96
C ASN A 118 -11.86 -0.04 22.69
N ILE A 119 -10.85 -0.57 22.00
CA ILE A 119 -9.45 -0.10 22.13
C ILE A 119 -8.99 0.69 20.88
N GLU A 120 -9.81 0.84 19.82
CA GLU A 120 -9.44 1.69 18.67
C GLU A 120 -9.64 3.20 18.90
N GLN A 121 -10.00 3.66 20.10
CA GLN A 121 -10.07 5.08 20.42
C GLN A 121 -8.67 5.68 20.62
N GLY A 122 -7.96 5.96 19.53
CA GLY A 122 -6.75 6.77 19.63
C GLY A 122 -5.94 6.90 18.35
N VAL A 123 -6.03 5.92 17.45
CA VAL A 123 -5.14 5.84 16.29
C VAL A 123 -5.94 5.96 15.00
N ALA A 124 -5.77 7.09 14.32
CA ALA A 124 -6.49 7.41 13.09
C ALA A 124 -5.52 7.94 12.02
N LEU A 125 -5.76 7.55 10.77
CA LEU A 125 -5.09 8.09 9.60
C LEU A 125 -5.66 9.47 9.29
N LYS A 126 -4.83 10.51 9.43
CA LYS A 126 -5.24 11.89 9.15
C LYS A 126 -4.96 12.25 7.70
N ILE A 127 -5.89 12.94 7.06
CA ILE A 127 -5.72 13.56 5.73
C ILE A 127 -5.99 15.06 5.89
N GLN A 128 -5.04 15.87 5.46
CA GLN A 128 -5.04 17.33 5.67
C GLN A 128 -4.39 18.09 4.51
N GLY A 129 -4.49 19.42 4.51
CA GLY A 129 -3.90 20.29 3.49
C GLY A 129 -4.94 20.82 2.50
N LEU A 130 -4.67 20.73 1.18
CA LEU A 130 -5.57 21.18 0.11
C LEU A 130 -6.78 20.25 -0.09
N ILE A 131 -7.63 20.20 0.93
CA ILE A 131 -8.91 19.49 0.98
C ILE A 131 -9.95 20.39 1.64
N GLU A 132 -11.26 20.19 1.40
CA GLU A 132 -12.28 21.09 1.94
C GLU A 132 -12.30 21.10 3.47
N ASN A 133 -12.19 19.92 4.09
CA ASN A 133 -12.12 19.75 5.53
C ASN A 133 -11.08 18.66 5.86
N GLU A 134 -10.34 18.84 6.95
CA GLU A 134 -9.49 17.78 7.49
C GLU A 134 -10.34 16.57 7.88
N ILE A 135 -9.90 15.38 7.46
CA ILE A 135 -10.61 14.13 7.69
C ILE A 135 -9.66 13.18 8.41
N SER A 136 -10.20 12.34 9.27
CA SER A 136 -9.47 11.26 9.92
C SER A 136 -10.26 9.98 9.80
N PHE A 137 -9.58 8.88 9.49
CA PHE A 137 -10.17 7.55 9.40
C PHE A 137 -9.56 6.65 10.47
N ASN A 138 -10.39 6.03 11.30
CA ASN A 138 -9.92 4.94 12.15
C ASN A 138 -9.77 3.63 11.32
N LEU A 139 -9.17 2.61 11.93
CA LEU A 139 -8.88 1.36 11.23
C LEU A 139 -10.17 0.64 10.79
N ASN A 140 -11.17 0.55 11.66
CA ASN A 140 -12.48 -0.01 11.32
C ASN A 140 -13.14 0.70 10.12
N GLU A 141 -13.12 2.04 10.09
CA GLU A 141 -13.67 2.81 8.97
C GLU A 141 -12.97 2.47 7.64
N LEU A 142 -11.64 2.34 7.63
CA LEU A 142 -10.90 1.94 6.43
C LEU A 142 -11.26 0.51 5.98
N LYS A 143 -11.43 -0.42 6.93
CA LYS A 143 -11.83 -1.81 6.64
C LYS A 143 -13.26 -1.91 6.10
N GLU A 144 -14.14 -1.00 6.49
CA GLU A 144 -15.53 -0.97 6.00
C GLU A 144 -15.65 -0.42 4.57
N MET A 145 -14.61 0.26 4.05
CA MET A 145 -14.55 0.78 2.67
C MET A 145 -14.27 -0.33 1.64
N ASN A 146 -15.15 -1.33 1.57
CA ASN A 146 -15.00 -2.53 0.74
C ASN A 146 -14.66 -2.26 -0.74
N ASN A 147 -15.14 -1.16 -1.31
CA ASN A 147 -14.87 -0.75 -2.70
C ASN A 147 -13.44 -0.20 -2.93
N LEU A 148 -12.72 0.10 -1.85
CA LEU A 148 -11.36 0.62 -1.85
C LEU A 148 -10.32 -0.46 -1.52
N ILE A 149 -10.75 -1.60 -0.97
CA ILE A 149 -9.85 -2.67 -0.55
C ILE A 149 -9.04 -3.20 -1.73
N PHE A 150 -7.75 -3.37 -1.51
CA PHE A 150 -6.80 -4.01 -2.42
C PHE A 150 -5.89 -4.94 -1.63
N GLU A 151 -5.64 -6.12 -2.17
CA GLU A 151 -4.88 -7.19 -1.54
C GLU A 151 -4.02 -7.88 -2.59
N ALA A 152 -2.70 -7.95 -2.37
CA ALA A 152 -1.77 -8.58 -3.32
C ALA A 152 -0.41 -8.88 -2.69
N ASP A 153 0.38 -9.69 -3.37
CA ASP A 153 1.80 -9.85 -3.12
C ASP A 153 2.60 -8.76 -3.86
N PHE A 154 3.29 -7.92 -3.09
CA PHE A 154 4.16 -6.88 -3.62
C PHE A 154 5.61 -7.36 -3.66
N TYR A 155 6.22 -7.25 -4.83
CA TYR A 155 7.67 -7.38 -4.97
C TYR A 155 8.38 -6.13 -4.42
N SER A 156 9.45 -6.35 -3.67
CA SER A 156 10.29 -5.30 -3.10
C SER A 156 11.73 -5.46 -3.54
N LEU A 157 12.36 -4.35 -3.87
CA LEU A 157 13.80 -4.19 -4.08
C LEU A 157 14.29 -3.05 -3.17
N ASN A 158 15.27 -3.33 -2.32
CA ASN A 158 15.87 -2.33 -1.44
C ASN A 158 17.17 -1.75 -2.03
N SER A 159 17.70 -0.71 -1.39
CA SER A 159 18.93 -0.02 -1.83
C SER A 159 20.20 -0.88 -1.78
N PHE A 160 20.16 -2.05 -1.14
CA PHE A 160 21.26 -3.00 -1.06
C PHE A 160 21.12 -4.15 -2.07
N GLY A 161 20.12 -4.11 -2.95
CA GLY A 161 19.85 -5.17 -3.93
C GLY A 161 19.14 -6.39 -3.35
N THR A 162 18.71 -6.35 -2.08
CA THR A 162 17.90 -7.43 -1.50
C THR A 162 16.47 -7.33 -2.00
N THR A 163 15.94 -8.47 -2.43
CA THR A 163 14.59 -8.57 -2.98
C THR A 163 13.70 -9.47 -2.12
N GLY A 164 12.39 -9.39 -2.34
CA GLY A 164 11.45 -10.31 -1.73
C GLY A 164 10.00 -9.93 -1.94
N TYR A 165 9.12 -10.89 -1.71
CA TYR A 165 7.68 -10.71 -1.74
C TYR A 165 7.10 -10.50 -0.35
N THR A 166 6.08 -9.68 -0.28
CA THR A 166 5.29 -9.52 0.94
C THR A 166 3.83 -9.32 0.57
N HIS A 167 2.97 -10.14 1.17
CA HIS A 167 1.53 -10.03 1.04
C HIS A 167 1.02 -8.85 1.88
N PHE A 168 0.21 -7.98 1.28
CA PHE A 168 -0.40 -6.86 1.96
C PHE A 168 -1.89 -6.78 1.67
N LYS A 169 -2.63 -6.30 2.66
CA LYS A 169 -4.03 -5.88 2.53
C LYS A 169 -4.20 -4.46 3.03
N GLY A 170 -4.93 -3.67 2.24
CA GLY A 170 -5.07 -2.24 2.47
C GLY A 170 -6.19 -1.61 1.67
N VAL A 171 -6.26 -0.27 1.73
CA VAL A 171 -7.08 0.53 0.82
C VAL A 171 -6.22 1.17 -0.28
N ASN A 172 -6.77 1.27 -1.48
CA ASN A 172 -6.18 2.03 -2.59
C ASN A 172 -6.08 3.52 -2.22
N LEU A 173 -4.84 4.04 -2.16
CA LEU A 173 -4.56 5.40 -1.70
C LEU A 173 -5.24 6.45 -2.58
N TRP A 174 -5.15 6.33 -3.90
CA TRP A 174 -5.76 7.31 -4.80
C TRP A 174 -7.28 7.39 -4.63
N LYS A 175 -7.94 6.23 -4.57
CA LYS A 175 -9.40 6.21 -4.39
C LYS A 175 -9.83 6.74 -3.02
N LEU A 176 -9.03 6.51 -1.97
CA LEU A 176 -9.25 7.11 -0.64
C LEU A 176 -9.18 8.64 -0.71
N LEU A 177 -8.18 9.18 -1.42
CA LEU A 177 -8.02 10.62 -1.61
C LEU A 177 -9.14 11.22 -2.47
N GLU A 178 -9.55 10.55 -3.55
CA GLU A 178 -10.73 10.98 -4.32
C GLU A 178 -12.00 11.02 -3.46
N ALA A 179 -12.21 10.01 -2.60
CA ALA A 179 -13.32 9.97 -1.66
C ALA A 179 -13.25 11.07 -0.57
N SER A 180 -12.04 11.61 -0.34
CA SER A 180 -11.78 12.72 0.59
C SER A 180 -11.84 14.09 -0.10
N GLU A 181 -12.26 14.14 -1.37
CA GLU A 181 -12.49 15.37 -2.13
C GLU A 181 -11.25 16.31 -2.17
N ILE A 182 -10.07 15.77 -2.50
CA ILE A 182 -8.86 16.58 -2.66
C ILE A 182 -9.01 17.66 -3.74
N SER A 183 -8.35 18.80 -3.55
CA SER A 183 -8.36 19.90 -4.52
C SER A 183 -7.73 19.50 -5.85
N HIS A 184 -8.31 19.97 -6.96
CA HIS A 184 -7.70 19.87 -8.29
C HIS A 184 -6.41 20.67 -8.44
N GLU A 185 -6.14 21.59 -7.52
CA GLU A 185 -4.90 22.38 -7.47
C GLU A 185 -3.76 21.65 -6.76
N ALA A 186 -4.03 20.48 -6.15
CA ALA A 186 -3.00 19.67 -5.51
C ALA A 186 -1.90 19.28 -6.50
N ALA A 187 -0.66 19.56 -6.12
CA ALA A 187 0.54 19.22 -6.88
C ALA A 187 1.27 18.02 -6.26
N ALA A 188 1.19 17.87 -4.92
CA ALA A 188 1.94 16.84 -4.20
C ALA A 188 1.14 16.21 -3.06
N ILE A 189 1.54 14.98 -2.72
CA ILE A 189 1.00 14.18 -1.64
C ILE A 189 2.19 13.71 -0.80
N THR A 190 2.23 14.17 0.45
CA THR A 190 3.30 13.84 1.40
C THR A 190 2.76 12.92 2.49
N VAL A 191 3.29 11.70 2.57
CA VAL A 191 2.97 10.72 3.62
C VAL A 191 4.01 10.84 4.73
N ILE A 192 3.56 11.04 5.98
CA ILE A 192 4.40 11.32 7.15
C ILE A 192 4.15 10.26 8.23
N ALA A 193 5.22 9.61 8.67
CA ALA A 193 5.22 8.67 9.78
C ALA A 193 5.30 9.36 11.15
N GLN A 194 4.95 8.62 12.21
CA GLN A 194 5.04 9.06 13.60
C GLN A 194 6.47 9.42 14.03
N ASP A 195 7.49 8.78 13.45
CA ASP A 195 8.91 9.06 13.69
C ASP A 195 9.46 10.26 12.89
N GLY A 196 8.61 10.89 12.06
CA GLY A 196 8.98 12.02 11.20
C GLY A 196 9.56 11.63 9.84
N TYR A 197 9.70 10.34 9.54
CA TYR A 197 10.01 9.88 8.18
C TYR A 197 8.91 10.33 7.23
N LYS A 198 9.29 10.74 6.01
CA LYS A 198 8.32 11.23 5.03
C LYS A 198 8.71 10.86 3.61
N MET A 199 7.69 10.60 2.81
CA MET A 199 7.81 10.42 1.36
C MET A 199 6.82 11.33 0.65
N THR A 200 7.30 12.06 -0.34
CA THR A 200 6.49 12.97 -1.16
C THR A 200 6.39 12.42 -2.57
N PHE A 201 5.16 12.42 -3.09
CA PHE A 201 4.82 11.95 -4.42
C PHE A 201 4.06 13.06 -5.16
N THR A 202 4.18 13.07 -6.48
CA THR A 202 3.27 13.85 -7.32
C THR A 202 1.88 13.22 -7.32
N VAL A 203 0.84 14.01 -7.61
CA VAL A 203 -0.53 13.50 -7.77
C VAL A 203 -0.58 12.40 -8.85
N GLU A 204 0.14 12.55 -9.95
CA GLU A 204 0.19 11.54 -11.02
C GLU A 204 0.77 10.20 -10.54
N GLN A 205 1.82 10.24 -9.70
CA GLN A 205 2.40 9.03 -9.12
C GLN A 205 1.41 8.32 -8.19
N VAL A 206 0.66 9.05 -7.36
CA VAL A 206 -0.34 8.41 -6.49
C VAL A 206 -1.52 7.87 -7.31
N LYS A 207 -1.93 8.61 -8.34
CA LYS A 207 -3.00 8.21 -9.26
C LYS A 207 -2.65 6.99 -10.10
N LYS A 208 -1.38 6.75 -10.39
CA LYS A 208 -0.90 5.59 -11.15
C LYS A 208 -1.41 4.27 -10.54
N GLN A 209 -2.03 3.43 -11.38
CA GLN A 209 -2.63 2.13 -10.98
C GLN A 209 -1.88 0.92 -11.54
N ASP A 210 -0.79 1.18 -12.26
CA ASP A 210 -0.03 0.21 -13.05
C ASP A 210 1.45 0.18 -12.65
N TYR A 211 1.74 0.35 -11.35
CA TYR A 211 3.03 -0.06 -10.80
C TYR A 211 3.23 -1.55 -11.06
N ILE A 212 4.48 -1.96 -11.30
CA ILE A 212 4.80 -3.30 -11.76
C ILE A 212 5.54 -4.10 -10.69
N ASP A 213 5.58 -5.40 -10.92
CA ASP A 213 6.57 -6.33 -10.40
C ASP A 213 7.48 -6.69 -11.58
N GLU A 214 8.79 -6.43 -11.46
CA GLU A 214 9.75 -6.70 -12.54
C GLU A 214 9.84 -8.19 -12.92
N THR A 215 9.50 -9.08 -11.99
CA THR A 215 9.53 -10.53 -12.20
C THR A 215 8.18 -11.07 -12.67
N ASN A 216 7.11 -10.27 -12.56
CA ASN A 216 5.79 -10.57 -13.10
C ASN A 216 5.11 -9.30 -13.68
N PRO A 217 5.50 -8.89 -14.91
CA PRO A 217 5.06 -7.62 -15.49
C PRO A 217 3.56 -7.52 -15.79
N ASP A 218 2.84 -8.65 -15.80
CA ASP A 218 1.39 -8.70 -16.03
C ASP A 218 0.60 -8.18 -14.82
N VAL A 219 1.20 -8.18 -13.63
CA VAL A 219 0.57 -7.66 -12.42
C VAL A 219 0.75 -6.15 -12.34
N LYS A 220 -0.36 -5.47 -12.04
CA LYS A 220 -0.47 -4.02 -11.92
C LYS A 220 -0.98 -3.64 -10.54
N TYR A 221 -0.27 -2.75 -9.87
CA TYR A 221 -0.57 -2.33 -8.51
C TYR A 221 -0.90 -0.83 -8.43
N PRO A 222 -1.88 -0.45 -7.60
CA PRO A 222 -1.96 0.90 -7.05
C PRO A 222 -0.96 1.09 -5.91
N MET A 223 -0.79 2.33 -5.45
CA MET A 223 -0.34 2.59 -4.09
C MET A 223 -1.45 2.24 -3.10
N ILE A 224 -1.10 1.63 -1.97
CA ILE A 224 -2.05 1.30 -0.92
C ILE A 224 -1.62 1.84 0.45
N ILE A 225 -2.59 2.09 1.31
CA ILE A 225 -2.41 2.18 2.76
C ILE A 225 -2.80 0.83 3.34
N ALA A 226 -1.79 0.02 3.67
CA ALA A 226 -1.93 -1.31 4.25
C ALA A 226 -2.13 -1.24 5.76
N TRP A 227 -2.98 -2.14 6.28
CA TRP A 227 -3.11 -2.42 7.71
C TRP A 227 -2.75 -3.86 8.06
N GLU A 228 -2.45 -4.69 7.06
CA GLU A 228 -2.11 -6.10 7.21
C GLU A 228 -0.87 -6.44 6.39
N GLU A 229 0.04 -7.22 6.98
CA GLU A 229 1.25 -7.73 6.36
C GLU A 229 1.39 -9.23 6.65
N LYS A 230 1.52 -10.05 5.60
CA LYS A 230 1.65 -11.51 5.69
C LYS A 230 0.50 -12.19 6.44
N GLY A 231 -0.73 -11.70 6.28
CA GLY A 231 -1.91 -12.27 6.95
C GLY A 231 -2.10 -11.80 8.39
N VAL A 232 -1.27 -10.86 8.88
CA VAL A 232 -1.31 -10.36 10.26
C VAL A 232 -1.54 -8.86 10.23
N GLU A 233 -2.56 -8.40 10.94
CA GLU A 233 -2.83 -6.97 11.10
C GLU A 233 -1.78 -6.32 12.01
N TYR A 234 -1.46 -5.05 11.74
CA TYR A 234 -0.59 -4.27 12.61
C TYR A 234 -1.29 -4.00 13.95
N ASP A 235 -0.55 -4.13 15.05
CA ASP A 235 -1.05 -3.85 16.39
C ASP A 235 -1.09 -2.32 16.64
N PRO A 236 -2.26 -1.70 16.86
CA PRO A 236 -2.37 -0.28 17.18
C PRO A 236 -1.65 0.13 18.46
N GLU A 237 -1.36 -0.81 19.37
CA GLU A 237 -0.60 -0.56 20.61
C GLU A 237 0.92 -0.42 20.34
N GLU A 238 1.42 -0.96 19.23
CA GLU A 238 2.83 -0.84 18.82
C GLU A 238 3.10 0.44 18.01
N GLY A 239 2.05 1.13 17.56
CA GLY A 239 2.13 2.36 16.79
C GLY A 239 0.97 2.52 15.81
N SER A 240 1.08 3.49 14.91
CA SER A 240 0.05 3.66 13.88
C SER A 240 -0.06 2.42 12.96
N PRO A 241 -1.23 1.76 12.84
CA PRO A 241 -1.38 0.50 12.13
C PRO A 241 -1.53 0.72 10.61
N PHE A 242 -0.80 1.69 10.05
CA PHE A 242 -0.90 2.10 8.66
C PHE A 242 0.47 2.15 8.00
N LYS A 243 0.59 1.51 6.84
CA LYS A 243 1.81 1.48 6.04
C LYS A 243 1.56 1.81 4.58
N LEU A 244 2.36 2.67 3.98
CA LEU A 244 2.35 2.91 2.55
C LEU A 244 3.09 1.78 1.86
N VAL A 245 2.46 1.19 0.84
CA VAL A 245 3.08 0.18 -0.01
C VAL A 245 2.91 0.59 -1.47
N VAL A 246 3.99 0.47 -2.25
CA VAL A 246 4.03 0.80 -3.67
C VAL A 246 4.89 -0.20 -4.44
N GLY A 247 4.43 -0.61 -5.63
CA GLY A 247 5.20 -1.43 -6.55
C GLY A 247 6.36 -0.67 -7.22
N GLN A 248 6.98 -1.27 -8.22
CA GLN A 248 8.06 -0.64 -8.97
C GLN A 248 7.50 0.23 -10.11
N LYS A 249 8.16 1.35 -10.43
CA LYS A 249 7.80 2.18 -11.59
C LYS A 249 8.18 1.50 -12.91
N GLU A 250 9.32 0.83 -12.89
CA GLU A 250 9.93 0.11 -14.00
C GLU A 250 10.88 -0.97 -13.44
N ALA A 251 11.37 -1.86 -14.30
CA ALA A 251 12.27 -2.93 -13.87
C ALA A 251 13.58 -2.33 -13.33
N GLY A 252 14.03 -2.84 -12.18
CA GLY A 252 15.19 -2.34 -11.45
C GLY A 252 14.90 -1.15 -10.52
N ASP A 253 13.68 -0.62 -10.48
CA ASP A 253 13.33 0.49 -9.58
C ASP A 253 13.36 0.06 -8.12
N VAL A 254 14.11 0.80 -7.30
CA VAL A 254 14.21 0.58 -5.85
C VAL A 254 12.98 1.18 -5.18
N ASN A 255 12.04 0.32 -4.78
CA ASN A 255 10.75 0.74 -4.24
C ASN A 255 10.65 0.63 -2.72
N LYS A 256 11.38 -0.28 -2.08
CA LYS A 256 11.21 -0.57 -0.64
C LYS A 256 11.44 0.65 0.29
N PRO A 257 12.40 1.56 0.04
CA PRO A 257 12.55 2.77 0.84
C PRO A 257 11.32 3.70 0.76
N ASN A 258 10.51 3.59 -0.29
CA ASN A 258 9.30 4.39 -0.43
C ASN A 258 8.15 3.87 0.45
N TRP A 259 8.32 2.73 1.12
CA TRP A 259 7.32 2.16 2.02
C TRP A 259 7.42 2.83 3.40
N VAL A 260 6.41 3.61 3.75
CA VAL A 260 6.35 4.39 4.99
C VAL A 260 5.54 3.61 6.02
N SER A 261 6.17 3.10 7.07
CA SER A 261 5.47 2.46 8.20
C SER A 261 4.99 3.51 9.22
N ASN A 262 4.04 3.13 10.07
CA ASN A 262 3.54 3.94 11.18
C ASN A 262 3.07 5.33 10.74
N ILE A 263 2.26 5.39 9.68
CA ILE A 263 1.78 6.67 9.11
C ILE A 263 0.95 7.43 10.15
N ASP A 264 1.35 8.66 10.48
CA ASP A 264 0.52 9.57 11.28
C ASP A 264 -0.47 10.33 10.38
N ARG A 265 0.01 10.86 9.25
CA ARG A 265 -0.81 11.73 8.39
C ARG A 265 -0.37 11.77 6.94
N ILE A 266 -1.31 12.12 6.08
CA ILE A 266 -1.12 12.41 4.67
C ILE A 266 -1.45 13.89 4.45
N VAL A 267 -0.52 14.63 3.84
CA VAL A 267 -0.64 16.06 3.57
C VAL A 267 -0.76 16.29 2.07
N ILE A 268 -1.80 17.00 1.66
CA ILE A 268 -2.07 17.39 0.28
C ILE A 268 -1.60 18.83 0.08
N GLU A 269 -0.72 19.05 -0.90
CA GLU A 269 -0.02 20.33 -1.13
C GLU A 269 -0.20 20.85 -2.54
#